data_AF-A0A8J6V6Q4-F1
#
_entry.id   AF-A0A8J6V6Q4-F1
#
_cell.length_a   1.000
_cell.length_b   1.000
_cell.length_c   1.000
_cell.angle_alpha   90.00
_cell.angle_beta   90.00
_cell.angle_gamma   90.00
#
_symmetry.space_group_name_H-M   'P 1'
#
loop_
_entity.id
_entity.type
_entity.pdbx_description
1 polymer ?
#
loop_
_entity_poly.entity_id
_entity_poly.type
_entity_poly.pdbx_seq_one_letter_code
_entity_poly.pdbx_strand_id
1 'polypeptide(L)'
;MRLSKELRGILLAITFFGIILTLLKLILDPEAGNKTVSLFTFPLNVPLTEAQLLETKPLNDTVTQLPGQYDSVIAGRQYRYIKNGISINIEMRYVVGTLGNIDSLLPKHTDVKLPRGEMIQALRQQNEIGFYSLFVYRHQAYLNACINPRGNSTVTMQQFLKNQVTYDLQIGRLMPWLLGEETLRDRRCLWAHLSTPLNGTNPESSYQLLEQAWFSWFRWWKPRFPKQ
;
A
#
# COMPACT_ATOMS: atom_id res chain seq x y z
N MET A 1 21.03 -22.49 -33.76
CA MET A 1 22.23 -21.85 -33.17
C MET A 1 22.98 -22.90 -32.36
N ARG A 2 24.17 -23.36 -32.79
CA ARG A 2 25.01 -24.27 -31.99
C ARG A 2 25.84 -23.43 -31.01
N LEU A 3 25.56 -23.52 -29.71
CA LEU A 3 26.45 -22.94 -28.70
C LEU A 3 27.83 -23.61 -28.79
N SER A 4 28.90 -22.83 -28.73
CA SER A 4 30.28 -23.35 -28.72
C SER A 4 30.54 -24.17 -27.46
N LYS A 5 31.44 -25.16 -27.53
CA LYS A 5 31.83 -26.00 -26.38
C LYS A 5 32.32 -25.16 -25.19
N GLU A 6 33.05 -24.10 -25.48
CA GLU A 6 33.54 -23.10 -24.51
C GLU A 6 32.38 -22.42 -23.76
N LEU A 7 31.37 -21.93 -24.50
CA LEU A 7 30.21 -21.27 -23.91
C LEU A 7 29.42 -22.25 -23.03
N ARG A 8 29.32 -23.52 -23.45
CA ARG A 8 28.68 -24.57 -22.64
C ARG A 8 29.46 -24.82 -21.33
N GLY A 9 30.79 -24.85 -21.39
CA GLY A 9 31.64 -25.01 -20.21
C GLY A 9 31.48 -23.86 -19.21
N ILE A 10 31.49 -22.62 -19.70
CA ILE A 10 31.30 -21.42 -18.87
C ILE A 10 29.92 -21.44 -18.20
N LEU A 11 28.85 -21.73 -18.95
CA LEU A 11 27.50 -21.80 -18.40
C LEU A 11 27.37 -22.87 -17.31
N LEU A 12 27.98 -24.05 -17.51
CA LEU A 12 28.01 -25.12 -16.52
C LEU A 12 28.76 -24.74 -15.24
N ALA A 13 29.89 -24.05 -15.36
CA ALA A 13 30.63 -23.56 -14.21
C ALA A 13 29.79 -22.53 -13.42
N ILE A 14 29.18 -21.56 -14.11
CA ILE A 14 28.33 -20.54 -13.49
C ILE A 14 27.16 -21.18 -12.75
N THR A 15 26.47 -22.15 -13.35
CA THR A 15 25.35 -22.83 -12.68
C THR A 15 25.80 -23.63 -11.47
N PHE A 16 26.93 -24.36 -11.58
CA PHE A 16 27.47 -25.14 -10.47
C PHE A 16 27.82 -24.26 -9.27
N PHE A 17 28.59 -23.19 -9.48
CA PHE A 17 28.93 -22.25 -8.40
C PHE A 17 27.70 -21.52 -7.86
N GLY A 18 26.76 -21.15 -8.73
CA GLY A 18 25.49 -20.55 -8.32
C GLY A 18 24.69 -21.45 -7.37
N ILE A 19 24.58 -22.74 -7.68
CA ILE A 19 23.90 -23.73 -6.83
C ILE A 19 24.62 -23.90 -5.48
N ILE A 20 25.95 -23.96 -5.47
CA ILE A 20 26.71 -24.07 -4.21
C ILE A 20 26.49 -22.85 -3.33
N LEU A 21 26.54 -21.64 -3.89
CA LEU A 21 26.34 -20.40 -3.15
C LEU A 21 24.92 -20.29 -2.57
N THR A 22 23.88 -20.68 -3.33
CA THR A 22 22.51 -20.66 -2.82
C THR A 22 22.29 -21.70 -1.74
N LEU A 23 22.84 -22.91 -1.87
CA LEU A 23 22.77 -23.94 -0.83
C LEU A 23 23.49 -23.49 0.45
N LEU A 24 24.70 -22.93 0.32
CA LEU A 24 25.44 -22.41 1.47
C LEU A 24 24.64 -21.31 2.18
N LYS A 25 24.01 -20.41 1.42
CA LYS A 25 23.15 -19.36 1.99
C LYS A 25 21.95 -19.94 2.74
N LEU A 26 21.25 -20.92 2.16
CA LEU A 26 20.10 -21.56 2.80
C LEU A 26 20.47 -22.31 4.09
N ILE A 27 21.69 -22.85 4.18
CA ILE A 27 22.18 -23.52 5.39
C ILE A 27 22.56 -22.51 6.47
N LEU A 28 23.18 -21.38 6.10
CA LEU A 28 23.64 -20.35 7.03
C LEU A 28 22.53 -19.41 7.50
N ASP A 29 21.49 -19.22 6.69
CA ASP A 29 20.36 -18.34 6.96
C ASP A 29 19.05 -19.13 6.91
N PRO A 30 18.60 -19.71 8.04
CA PRO A 30 17.36 -20.50 8.10
C PRO A 30 16.10 -19.65 7.88
N GLU A 31 16.20 -18.31 7.90
CA GLU A 31 15.12 -17.39 7.56
C GLU A 31 15.15 -16.95 6.09
N ALA A 32 16.11 -17.44 5.30
CA ALA A 32 16.23 -17.15 3.88
C ALA A 32 14.94 -17.53 3.12
N GLY A 33 14.21 -16.50 2.68
CA GLY A 33 12.93 -16.64 1.98
C GLY A 33 11.68 -16.54 2.87
N ASN A 34 11.83 -16.54 4.19
CA ASN A 34 10.75 -16.39 5.19
C ASN A 34 10.87 -15.08 5.97
N LYS A 35 11.14 -13.96 5.28
CA LYS A 35 11.10 -12.65 5.92
C LYS A 35 9.68 -12.34 6.38
N THR A 36 9.43 -12.48 7.68
CA THR A 36 8.22 -11.95 8.31
C THR A 36 8.25 -10.44 8.16
N VAL A 37 7.11 -9.84 7.78
CA VAL A 37 7.03 -8.39 7.68
C VAL A 37 7.33 -7.80 9.07
N SER A 38 8.28 -6.86 9.12
CA SER A 38 8.68 -6.21 10.36
C SER A 38 7.46 -5.60 11.06
N LEU A 39 7.45 -5.71 12.40
CA LEU A 39 6.43 -5.06 13.22
C LEU A 39 6.43 -3.57 12.90
N PHE A 40 5.30 -3.06 12.42
CA PHE A 40 5.15 -1.66 12.05
C PHE A 40 4.19 -0.97 13.01
N THR A 41 4.62 0.16 13.56
CA THR A 41 3.80 1.01 14.40
C THR A 41 3.59 2.35 13.73
N PHE A 42 2.32 2.73 13.55
CA PHE A 42 1.96 4.05 13.07
C PHE A 42 2.38 5.15 14.06
N PRO A 43 2.89 6.30 13.58
CA PRO A 43 3.25 7.42 14.44
C PRO A 43 2.01 7.99 15.16
N LEU A 44 2.23 8.59 16.33
CA LEU A 44 1.15 9.26 17.07
C LEU A 44 0.67 10.56 16.39
N ASN A 45 1.54 11.18 15.58
CA ASN A 45 1.23 12.41 14.88
C ASN A 45 1.69 12.33 13.42
N VAL A 46 0.79 12.66 12.52
CA VAL A 46 1.08 12.92 11.11
C VAL A 46 0.58 14.34 10.81
N PRO A 47 1.45 15.26 10.38
CA PRO A 47 1.03 16.61 10.10
C PRO A 47 0.09 16.64 8.88
N LEU A 48 -0.96 17.45 8.97
CA LEU A 48 -1.89 17.72 7.89
C LEU A 48 -1.94 19.22 7.65
N THR A 49 -1.85 19.65 6.38
CA THR A 49 -1.81 21.07 6.03
C THR A 49 -3.07 21.79 6.49
N GLU A 50 -2.90 22.84 7.30
CA GLU A 50 -3.99 23.70 7.83
C GLU A 50 -5.04 22.94 8.66
N ALA A 51 -4.69 21.80 9.26
CA ALA A 51 -5.59 21.05 10.12
C ALA A 51 -4.91 20.68 11.44
N GLN A 52 -5.67 20.75 12.53
CA GLN A 52 -5.19 20.40 13.87
C GLN A 52 -5.58 18.97 14.21
N LEU A 53 -4.62 18.17 14.68
CA LEU A 53 -4.89 16.84 15.21
C LEU A 53 -5.62 16.96 16.56
N LEU A 54 -6.80 16.35 16.66
CA LEU A 54 -7.59 16.28 17.88
C LEU A 54 -7.30 15.01 18.67
N GLU A 55 -7.25 13.88 17.97
CA GLU A 55 -7.19 12.57 18.61
C GLU A 55 -6.56 11.54 17.68
N THR A 56 -5.93 10.54 18.27
CA THR A 56 -5.46 9.36 17.54
C THR A 56 -5.63 8.09 18.37
N LYS A 57 -6.04 7.00 17.72
CA LYS A 57 -6.23 5.69 18.37
C LYS A 57 -5.80 4.54 17.47
N PRO A 58 -5.25 3.45 18.02
CA PRO A 58 -5.00 2.24 17.23
C PRO A 58 -6.31 1.65 16.71
N LEU A 59 -6.25 0.99 15.55
CA LEU A 59 -7.35 0.17 15.04
C LEU A 59 -7.16 -1.28 15.51
N ASN A 60 -8.26 -1.95 15.85
CA ASN A 60 -8.25 -3.27 16.46
C ASN A 60 -8.43 -4.42 15.44
N ASP A 61 -8.39 -4.12 14.14
CA ASP A 61 -8.58 -5.09 13.06
C ASP A 61 -7.25 -5.68 12.56
N THR A 62 -6.19 -5.55 13.35
CA THR A 62 -4.87 -6.11 13.04
C THR A 62 -4.86 -7.63 13.19
N VAL A 63 -4.31 -8.32 12.20
CA VAL A 63 -4.11 -9.76 12.17
C VAL A 63 -2.63 -10.07 11.99
N THR A 64 -2.18 -11.17 12.59
CA THR A 64 -0.85 -11.73 12.26
C THR A 64 -0.93 -12.33 10.86
N GLN A 65 -0.03 -11.92 9.95
CA GLN A 65 0.01 -12.48 8.61
C GLN A 65 0.47 -13.94 8.65
N LEU A 66 -0.40 -14.87 8.25
CA LEU A 66 -0.05 -16.27 8.06
C LEU A 66 0.40 -16.57 6.62
N PRO A 67 1.24 -17.60 6.37
CA PRO A 67 1.57 -18.04 5.02
C PRO A 67 0.31 -18.35 4.21
N GLY A 68 0.21 -17.75 3.01
CA GLY A 68 -0.96 -17.91 2.13
C GLY A 68 -2.14 -16.99 2.42
N GLN A 69 -2.08 -16.16 3.47
CA GLN A 69 -3.11 -15.18 3.78
C GLN A 69 -2.93 -13.88 2.97
N TYR A 70 -3.99 -13.47 2.28
CA TYR A 70 -4.05 -12.25 1.47
C TYR A 70 -4.81 -11.15 2.20
N ASP A 71 -4.50 -9.89 1.85
CA ASP A 71 -5.13 -8.70 2.42
C ASP A 71 -5.09 -8.69 3.96
N SER A 72 -3.91 -8.97 4.53
CA SER A 72 -3.72 -8.99 5.98
C SER A 72 -3.40 -7.58 6.48
N VAL A 73 -4.18 -7.06 7.40
CA VAL A 73 -3.89 -5.78 8.07
C VAL A 73 -2.97 -6.07 9.24
N ILE A 74 -1.71 -5.67 9.17
CA ILE A 74 -0.72 -5.96 10.24
C ILE A 74 -0.55 -4.79 11.22
N ALA A 75 -1.02 -3.61 10.83
CA ALA A 75 -1.08 -2.42 11.70
C ALA A 75 -2.21 -1.51 11.21
N GLY A 76 -2.82 -0.76 12.12
CA GLY A 76 -3.84 0.23 11.77
C GLY A 76 -3.93 1.34 12.81
N ARG A 77 -4.23 2.55 12.34
CA ARG A 77 -4.43 3.71 13.23
C ARG A 77 -5.44 4.69 12.64
N GLN A 78 -6.27 5.24 13.51
CA GLN A 78 -7.18 6.33 13.20
C GLN A 78 -6.63 7.65 13.72
N TYR A 79 -6.81 8.70 12.92
CA TYR A 79 -6.48 10.07 13.23
C TYR A 79 -7.72 10.93 13.00
N ARG A 80 -8.03 11.81 13.95
CA ARG A 80 -9.13 12.76 13.85
C ARG A 80 -8.55 14.17 13.83
N TYR A 81 -8.83 14.89 12.76
CA TYR A 81 -8.40 16.27 12.56
C TYR A 81 -9.60 17.22 12.55
N ILE A 82 -9.33 18.49 12.76
CA ILE A 82 -10.28 19.58 12.52
C ILE A 82 -9.64 20.63 11.60
N LYS A 83 -10.39 21.06 10.58
CA LYS A 83 -10.02 22.15 9.67
C LYS A 83 -11.24 23.05 9.50
N ASN A 84 -11.11 24.33 9.85
CA ASN A 84 -12.19 25.31 9.79
C ASN A 84 -13.50 24.85 10.48
N GLY A 85 -13.39 24.16 11.62
CA GLY A 85 -14.54 23.62 12.35
C GLY A 85 -15.11 22.30 11.81
N ILE A 86 -14.61 21.80 10.68
CA ILE A 86 -15.07 20.55 10.05
C ILE A 86 -14.11 19.41 10.42
N SER A 87 -14.66 18.30 10.88
CA SER A 87 -13.88 17.11 11.27
C SER A 87 -13.48 16.27 10.07
N ILE A 88 -12.21 15.89 10.00
CA ILE A 88 -11.68 14.95 9.01
C ILE A 88 -11.16 13.71 9.76
N ASN A 89 -11.73 12.55 9.47
CA ASN A 89 -11.23 11.29 10.00
C ASN A 89 -10.35 10.62 8.94
N ILE A 90 -9.20 10.10 9.36
CA ILE A 90 -8.29 9.35 8.50
C ILE A 90 -7.98 8.04 9.21
N GLU A 91 -8.41 6.94 8.61
CA GLU A 91 -7.95 5.61 8.98
C GLU A 91 -6.84 5.18 8.03
N MET A 92 -5.72 4.74 8.58
CA MET A 92 -4.61 4.21 7.80
C MET A 92 -4.33 2.78 8.26
N ARG A 93 -4.31 1.86 7.30
CA ARG A 93 -4.02 0.44 7.52
C ARG A 93 -2.79 0.04 6.72
N TYR A 94 -1.91 -0.71 7.35
CA TYR A 94 -0.79 -1.34 6.67
C TYR A 94 -1.21 -2.75 6.25
N VAL A 95 -1.50 -2.91 4.96
CA VAL A 95 -2.00 -4.14 4.37
C VAL A 95 -0.88 -4.85 3.63
N VAL A 96 -0.72 -6.15 3.88
CA VAL A 96 0.31 -6.99 3.28
C VAL A 96 -0.31 -8.19 2.57
N GLY A 97 0.39 -8.68 1.54
CA GLY A 97 -0.14 -9.73 0.67
C GLY A 97 -1.38 -9.27 -0.11
N THR A 98 -1.44 -7.99 -0.48
CA THR A 98 -2.58 -7.40 -1.18
C THR A 98 -2.26 -7.09 -2.65
N LEU A 99 -3.32 -6.98 -3.45
CA LEU A 99 -3.28 -6.40 -4.79
C LEU A 99 -3.94 -5.00 -4.83
N GLY A 100 -4.13 -4.37 -3.67
CA GLY A 100 -4.57 -2.98 -3.57
C GLY A 100 -5.98 -2.70 -4.09
N ASN A 101 -6.86 -3.71 -4.10
CA ASN A 101 -8.23 -3.57 -4.58
C ASN A 101 -9.14 -3.04 -3.46
N ILE A 102 -9.53 -1.76 -3.55
CA ILE A 102 -10.35 -1.12 -2.51
C ILE A 102 -11.72 -1.81 -2.37
N ASP A 103 -12.31 -2.29 -3.46
CA ASP A 103 -13.61 -2.99 -3.44
C ASP A 103 -13.60 -4.27 -2.60
N SER A 104 -12.44 -4.92 -2.41
CA SER A 104 -12.31 -6.07 -1.50
C SER A 104 -11.91 -5.66 -0.09
N LEU A 105 -11.08 -4.63 0.05
CA LEU A 105 -10.57 -4.16 1.35
C LEU A 105 -11.65 -3.46 2.18
N LEU A 106 -12.42 -2.56 1.56
CA LEU A 106 -13.37 -1.72 2.26
C LEU A 106 -14.42 -2.50 3.07
N PRO A 107 -15.23 -3.39 2.47
CA PRO A 107 -16.26 -4.11 3.22
C PRO A 107 -15.70 -5.12 4.22
N LYS A 108 -14.43 -5.52 4.11
CA LYS A 108 -13.78 -6.46 5.03
C LYS A 108 -13.35 -5.78 6.33
N HIS A 109 -13.02 -4.49 6.29
CA HIS A 109 -12.35 -3.78 7.39
C HIS A 109 -13.09 -2.53 7.89
N THR A 110 -14.20 -2.16 7.25
CA THR A 110 -15.04 -1.03 7.68
C THR A 110 -16.53 -1.41 7.70
N ASP A 111 -17.34 -0.53 8.29
CA ASP A 111 -18.80 -0.63 8.31
C ASP A 111 -19.45 -0.20 6.98
N VAL A 112 -18.66 0.24 6.00
CA VAL A 112 -19.16 0.62 4.69
C VAL A 112 -19.49 -0.63 3.88
N LYS A 113 -20.80 -0.90 3.75
CA LYS A 113 -21.34 -1.98 2.93
C LYS A 113 -22.03 -1.38 1.69
N LEU A 114 -21.23 -1.06 0.68
CA LEU A 114 -21.71 -0.65 -0.64
C LEU A 114 -21.77 -1.87 -1.57
N PRO A 115 -22.73 -1.94 -2.51
CA PRO A 115 -22.71 -2.94 -3.57
C PRO A 115 -21.39 -2.89 -4.36
N ARG A 116 -20.91 -4.04 -4.84
CA ARG A 116 -19.70 -4.09 -5.69
C ARG A 116 -19.90 -3.20 -6.93
N GLY A 117 -18.89 -2.41 -7.28
CA GLY A 117 -18.95 -1.46 -8.41
C GLY A 117 -19.52 -0.08 -8.06
N GLU A 118 -20.25 0.06 -6.95
CA GLU A 118 -20.72 1.37 -6.47
C GLU A 118 -19.73 2.07 -5.52
N MET A 119 -18.64 1.40 -5.14
CA MET A 119 -17.56 1.96 -4.30
C MET A 119 -16.63 2.91 -5.07
N ILE A 120 -16.68 2.88 -6.40
CA ILE A 120 -15.88 3.71 -7.30
C ILE A 120 -16.81 4.68 -8.04
N GLN A 121 -17.67 5.39 -7.31
CA GLN A 121 -18.60 6.38 -7.88
C GLN A 121 -17.87 7.51 -8.61
N ALA A 122 -16.77 8.00 -8.03
CA ALA A 122 -15.89 8.98 -8.65
C ALA A 122 -14.44 8.54 -8.52
N LEU A 123 -13.93 7.83 -9.53
CA LEU A 123 -12.50 7.59 -9.68
C LEU A 123 -11.85 8.87 -10.20
N ARG A 124 -10.95 9.45 -9.42
CA ARG A 124 -10.17 10.64 -9.81
C ARG A 124 -8.69 10.31 -9.85
N GLN A 125 -7.95 11.15 -10.55
CA GLN A 125 -6.51 11.05 -10.67
C GLN A 125 -5.90 12.44 -10.52
N GLN A 126 -4.84 12.52 -9.71
CA GLN A 126 -4.02 13.72 -9.56
C GLN A 126 -2.59 13.39 -9.99
N ASN A 127 -1.94 14.29 -10.73
CA ASN A 127 -0.56 14.12 -11.15
C ASN A 127 0.36 13.95 -9.92
N GLU A 128 1.36 13.08 -10.02
CA GLU A 128 2.32 12.72 -8.94
C GLU A 128 1.73 12.06 -7.67
N ILE A 129 0.42 12.13 -7.47
CA ILE A 129 -0.28 11.47 -6.36
C ILE A 129 -0.78 10.10 -6.80
N GLY A 130 -1.46 10.03 -7.96
CA GLY A 130 -2.09 8.80 -8.46
C GLY A 130 -3.61 8.82 -8.40
N PHE A 131 -4.19 7.63 -8.34
CA PHE A 131 -5.63 7.41 -8.33
C PHE A 131 -6.17 7.36 -6.90
N TYR A 132 -7.40 7.84 -6.73
CA TYR A 132 -8.17 7.74 -5.50
C TYR A 132 -9.67 7.71 -5.85
N SER A 133 -10.48 7.09 -5.01
CA SER A 133 -11.93 7.04 -5.20
C SER A 133 -12.64 7.94 -4.19
N LEU A 134 -13.74 8.54 -4.64
CA LEU A 134 -14.65 9.34 -3.85
C LEU A 134 -16.05 8.75 -3.92
N PHE A 135 -16.76 8.76 -2.79
CA PHE A 135 -18.17 8.35 -2.73
C PHE A 135 -18.85 8.94 -1.49
N VAL A 136 -20.18 8.85 -1.47
CA VAL A 136 -21.01 9.22 -0.32
C VAL A 136 -21.61 7.97 0.31
N TYR A 137 -21.58 7.88 1.64
CA TYR A 137 -22.27 6.83 2.39
C TYR A 137 -22.75 7.36 3.75
N ARG A 138 -24.03 7.12 4.09
CA ARG A 138 -24.64 7.52 5.38
C ARG A 138 -24.33 8.98 5.79
N HIS A 139 -24.57 9.91 4.87
CA HIS A 139 -24.37 11.36 5.09
C HIS A 139 -22.91 11.78 5.37
N GLN A 140 -21.94 10.96 4.97
CA GLN A 140 -20.52 11.28 4.95
C GLN A 140 -19.96 11.14 3.54
N ALA A 141 -19.00 12.01 3.21
CA ALA A 141 -18.14 11.84 2.05
C ALA A 141 -16.91 11.01 2.45
N TYR A 142 -16.42 10.20 1.53
CA TYR A 142 -15.25 9.36 1.73
C TYR A 142 -14.23 9.50 0.60
N LEU A 143 -12.96 9.32 0.95
CA LEU A 143 -11.87 9.14 -0.01
C LEU A 143 -11.11 7.85 0.33
N ASN A 144 -10.85 7.02 -0.68
CA ASN A 144 -10.08 5.79 -0.51
C ASN A 144 -8.95 5.69 -1.52
N ALA A 145 -7.79 5.25 -1.05
CA ALA A 145 -6.65 4.96 -1.89
C ALA A 145 -5.63 4.08 -1.19
N CYS A 146 -4.93 3.29 -1.98
CA CYS A 146 -3.74 2.55 -1.56
C CYS A 146 -2.49 3.33 -1.97
N ILE A 147 -1.63 3.68 -1.02
CA ILE A 147 -0.28 4.15 -1.32
C ILE A 147 0.57 2.91 -1.57
N ASN A 148 1.20 2.86 -2.74
CA ASN A 148 2.09 1.77 -3.11
C ASN A 148 3.50 2.04 -2.56
N PRO A 149 4.26 0.97 -2.22
CA PRO A 149 5.67 1.07 -1.84
C PRO A 149 6.47 1.88 -2.86
N ARG A 150 6.23 1.59 -4.14
CA ARG A 150 6.80 2.29 -5.29
C ARG A 150 5.69 2.71 -6.26
N GLY A 151 5.89 3.82 -6.95
CA GLY A 151 4.85 4.44 -7.78
C GLY A 151 3.79 5.21 -6.98
N ASN A 152 2.70 5.54 -7.65
CA ASN A 152 1.68 6.44 -7.13
C ASN A 152 0.58 5.68 -6.37
N SER A 153 -0.44 6.39 -5.88
CA SER A 153 -1.61 5.76 -5.28
C SER A 153 -2.49 5.05 -6.30
N THR A 154 -3.20 4.03 -5.84
CA THR A 154 -4.07 3.19 -6.66
C THR A 154 -5.37 2.86 -5.93
N VAL A 155 -6.41 2.50 -6.69
CA VAL A 155 -7.71 2.08 -6.17
C VAL A 155 -8.03 0.66 -6.62
N THR A 156 -7.67 0.31 -7.85
CA THR A 156 -8.02 -0.99 -8.43
C THR A 156 -6.83 -1.93 -8.50
N MET A 157 -7.12 -3.23 -8.59
CA MET A 157 -6.12 -4.26 -8.82
C MET A 157 -5.27 -4.00 -10.07
N GLN A 158 -5.89 -3.55 -11.17
CA GLN A 158 -5.15 -3.30 -12.41
C GLN A 158 -4.14 -2.16 -12.25
N GLN A 159 -4.52 -1.09 -11.54
CA GLN A 159 -3.63 0.03 -11.26
C GLN A 159 -2.46 -0.40 -10.35
N PHE A 160 -2.74 -1.20 -9.33
CA PHE A 160 -1.72 -1.74 -8.42
C PHE A 160 -0.70 -2.63 -9.17
N LEU A 161 -1.20 -3.58 -9.98
CA LEU A 161 -0.36 -4.45 -10.80
C LEU A 161 0.47 -3.65 -11.83
N LYS A 162 -0.11 -2.60 -12.42
CA LYS A 162 0.63 -1.71 -13.33
C LYS A 162 1.80 -1.04 -12.60
N ASN A 163 1.58 -0.50 -11.41
CA ASN A 163 2.66 0.07 -10.59
C ASN A 163 3.76 -0.96 -10.30
N GLN A 164 3.39 -2.19 -9.91
CA GLN A 164 4.38 -3.25 -9.68
C GLN A 164 5.20 -3.53 -10.94
N VAL A 165 4.58 -3.72 -12.10
CA VAL A 165 5.32 -3.98 -13.34
C VAL A 165 6.24 -2.82 -13.70
N THR A 166 5.78 -1.58 -13.54
CA THR A 166 6.55 -0.38 -13.91
C THR A 166 7.73 -0.10 -12.97
N TYR A 167 7.55 -0.29 -11.66
CA TYR A 167 8.52 0.16 -10.65
C TYR A 167 9.24 -0.96 -9.92
N ASP A 168 8.66 -2.15 -9.83
CA ASP A 168 9.28 -3.25 -9.10
C ASP A 168 10.25 -4.06 -9.97
N LEU A 169 9.98 -4.19 -11.28
CA LEU A 169 10.74 -5.03 -12.21
C LEU A 169 11.91 -4.31 -12.90
N GLN A 170 12.44 -3.26 -12.27
CA GLN A 170 13.58 -2.51 -12.81
C GLN A 170 14.89 -3.29 -12.62
N ILE A 171 15.81 -3.20 -13.59
CA ILE A 171 17.10 -3.93 -13.57
C ILE A 171 17.88 -3.69 -12.27
N GLY A 172 17.85 -2.45 -11.75
CA GLY A 172 18.51 -2.09 -10.49
C GLY A 172 18.00 -2.87 -9.26
N ARG A 173 16.83 -3.52 -9.36
CA ARG A 173 16.25 -4.34 -8.28
C ARG A 173 16.49 -5.83 -8.41
N LEU A 174 17.09 -6.27 -9.52
CA LEU A 174 17.41 -7.69 -9.71
C LEU A 174 18.48 -8.14 -8.71
N MET A 175 19.48 -7.30 -8.41
CA MET A 175 20.55 -7.68 -7.47
C MET A 175 20.04 -7.85 -6.02
N PRO A 176 19.34 -6.88 -5.40
CA PRO A 176 18.75 -7.08 -4.08
C PRO A 176 17.80 -8.28 -4.03
N TRP A 177 17.05 -8.52 -5.10
CA TRP A 177 16.17 -9.69 -5.20
C TRP A 177 16.93 -11.02 -5.29
N LEU A 178 17.95 -11.12 -6.15
CA LEU A 178 18.80 -12.31 -6.27
C LEU A 178 19.52 -12.63 -4.96
N LEU A 179 19.87 -11.59 -4.21
CA LEU A 179 20.45 -11.69 -2.87
C LEU A 179 19.38 -11.94 -1.78
N GLY A 180 18.09 -12.02 -2.10
CA GLY A 180 17.02 -12.25 -1.11
C GLY A 180 16.86 -11.11 -0.09
N GLU A 181 17.42 -9.93 -0.38
CA GLU A 181 17.31 -8.75 0.48
C GLU A 181 15.94 -8.10 0.33
N GLU A 182 15.39 -8.08 -0.89
CA GLU A 182 14.08 -7.55 -1.21
C GLU A 182 13.19 -8.55 -1.97
N THR A 183 11.88 -8.44 -1.78
CA THR A 183 10.92 -9.14 -2.62
C THR A 183 10.87 -8.56 -4.04
N LEU A 184 10.83 -9.43 -5.05
CA LEU A 184 10.71 -9.01 -6.45
C LEU A 184 9.47 -8.15 -6.68
N ARG A 185 8.32 -8.58 -6.13
CA ARG A 185 7.05 -7.85 -6.19
C ARG A 185 6.61 -7.49 -4.78
N ASP A 186 6.42 -6.20 -4.55
CA ASP A 186 6.03 -5.71 -3.23
C ASP A 186 4.51 -5.57 -3.16
N ARG A 187 3.89 -6.51 -2.44
CA ARG A 187 2.44 -6.64 -2.26
C ARG A 187 1.96 -5.96 -0.99
N ARG A 188 2.63 -4.89 -0.58
CA ARG A 188 2.29 -4.10 0.60
C ARG A 188 1.55 -2.84 0.15
N CYS A 189 0.72 -2.31 1.03
CA CYS A 189 -0.11 -1.14 0.76
C CYS A 189 -0.32 -0.37 2.06
N LEU A 190 -0.14 0.95 2.04
CA LEU A 190 -0.73 1.79 3.06
C LEU A 190 -2.10 2.23 2.55
N TRP A 191 -3.15 1.56 3.00
CA TRP A 191 -4.50 1.88 2.62
C TRP A 191 -5.04 3.00 3.52
N ALA A 192 -5.37 4.12 2.90
CA ALA A 192 -6.00 5.25 3.55
C ALA A 192 -7.51 5.26 3.25
N HIS A 193 -8.29 5.41 4.30
CA HIS A 193 -9.74 5.57 4.28
C HIS A 193 -10.07 6.86 5.03
N LEU A 194 -10.40 7.93 4.29
CA LEU A 194 -10.71 9.24 4.84
C LEU A 194 -12.21 9.45 4.82
N SER A 195 -12.74 10.16 5.82
CA SER A 195 -14.13 10.60 5.84
C SER A 195 -14.32 12.00 6.43
N THR A 196 -15.39 12.67 6.00
CA THR A 196 -15.86 13.94 6.55
C THR A 196 -17.39 13.99 6.48
N PRO A 197 -18.08 14.68 7.40
CA PRO A 197 -19.50 14.97 7.25
C PRO A 197 -19.78 15.68 5.93
N LEU A 198 -20.93 15.41 5.33
CA LEU A 198 -21.39 16.18 4.17
C LEU A 198 -21.72 17.62 4.57
N ASN A 199 -21.36 18.55 3.70
CA ASN A 199 -21.76 19.95 3.80
C ASN A 199 -22.87 20.26 2.79
N GLY A 200 -24.11 19.96 3.18
CA GLY A 200 -25.29 20.10 2.32
C GLY A 200 -25.56 18.87 1.44
N THR A 201 -26.34 19.07 0.37
CA THR A 201 -26.77 17.98 -0.54
C THR A 201 -25.75 17.66 -1.64
N ASN A 202 -24.89 18.61 -2.00
CA ASN A 202 -23.83 18.41 -2.99
C ASN A 202 -22.52 17.99 -2.29
N PRO A 203 -21.95 16.81 -2.59
CA PRO A 203 -20.74 16.32 -1.94
C PRO A 203 -19.45 17.02 -2.37
N GLU A 204 -19.46 17.84 -3.43
CA GLU A 204 -18.22 18.35 -4.03
C GLU A 204 -17.36 19.17 -3.06
N SER A 205 -17.97 19.99 -2.20
CA SER A 205 -17.25 20.76 -1.18
C SER A 205 -16.54 19.85 -0.16
N SER A 206 -17.18 18.72 0.17
CA SER A 206 -16.64 17.71 1.07
C SER A 206 -15.54 16.89 0.39
N TYR A 207 -15.68 16.61 -0.91
CA TYR A 207 -14.65 15.97 -1.72
C TYR A 207 -13.39 16.84 -1.83
N GLN A 208 -13.53 18.14 -2.09
CA GLN A 208 -12.38 19.06 -2.13
C GLN A 208 -11.63 19.08 -0.80
N LEU A 209 -12.35 19.07 0.33
CA LEU A 209 -11.74 18.97 1.66
C LEU A 209 -10.93 17.67 1.83
N LEU A 210 -11.51 16.54 1.42
CA LEU A 210 -10.85 15.24 1.48
C LEU A 210 -9.65 15.14 0.54
N GLU A 211 -9.72 15.72 -0.65
CA GLU A 211 -8.62 15.76 -1.62
C GLU A 211 -7.44 16.58 -1.10
N GLN A 212 -7.69 17.76 -0.52
CA GLN A 212 -6.64 18.55 0.12
C GLN A 212 -5.94 17.78 1.24
N ALA A 213 -6.74 17.13 2.10
CA ALA A 213 -6.20 16.27 3.16
C ALA A 213 -5.39 15.11 2.57
N TRP A 214 -5.93 14.43 1.56
CA TRP A 214 -5.28 13.31 0.89
C TRP A 214 -3.95 13.67 0.24
N PHE A 215 -3.87 14.79 -0.46
CA PHE A 215 -2.63 15.20 -1.12
C PHE A 215 -1.52 15.53 -0.10
N SER A 216 -1.88 16.17 1.01
CA SER A 216 -0.95 16.40 2.12
C SER A 216 -0.52 15.07 2.76
N TRP A 217 -1.48 14.18 3.03
CA TRP A 217 -1.26 12.86 3.61
C TRP A 217 -0.36 11.98 2.74
N PHE A 218 -0.64 11.88 1.45
CA PHE A 218 0.14 11.11 0.50
C PHE A 218 1.59 11.60 0.44
N ARG A 219 1.81 12.92 0.32
CA ARG A 219 3.16 13.49 0.25
C ARG A 219 3.97 13.21 1.52
N TRP A 220 3.32 13.16 2.68
CA TRP A 220 3.99 12.80 3.92
C TRP A 220 4.41 11.32 3.95
N TRP A 221 3.50 10.43 3.56
CA TRP A 221 3.68 8.98 3.62
C TRP A 221 4.54 8.42 2.50
N LYS A 222 4.54 9.03 1.30
CA LYS A 222 5.24 8.51 0.14
C LYS A 222 6.75 8.28 0.39
N PRO A 223 7.52 9.23 0.96
CA PRO A 223 8.92 9.00 1.31
C PRO A 223 9.11 8.20 2.61
N ARG A 224 8.02 7.97 3.38
CA ARG A 224 8.02 7.30 4.69
C ARG A 224 7.34 5.93 4.64
N PHE A 225 7.22 5.34 3.46
CA PHE A 225 6.67 4.01 3.32
C PHE A 225 7.51 3.02 4.14
N PRO A 226 6.90 2.10 4.92
CA PRO A 226 7.64 1.17 5.77
C PRO A 226 8.70 0.39 4.98
N LYS A 227 9.94 0.40 5.47
CA LYS A 227 11.04 -0.38 4.90
C LYS A 227 10.85 -1.87 5.20
N GLN A 228 11.42 -2.73 4.35
CA GLN A 228 11.51 -4.17 4.60
C GLN A 228 12.62 -4.44 5.61
#